data_AF-A0A945SAW3-F1
#
_entry.id   AF-A0A945SAW3-F1
#
_cell.length_a   1.000
_cell.length_b   1.000
_cell.length_c   1.000
_cell.angle_alpha   90.00
_cell.angle_beta   90.00
_cell.angle_gamma   90.00
#
_symmetry.space_group_name_H-M   'P 1'
#
loop_
_entity.id
_entity.type
_entity.pdbx_description
1 polymer ?
#
loop_
_entity_poly.entity_id
_entity_poly.type
_entity_poly.pdbx_seq_one_letter_code
_entity_poly.pdbx_strand_id
1 'polypeptide(L)'
;MARPVHSLNHSRTQLPEDPQFNGTKLKQFPIPAERPLLLARELDALAQELAEVTPTALIKRATPTAPVLADAQRRYEAVHGRMIALQEELDWQCYWLYGLVNDECRVHELRMSKEESGQNSPSGIRLGERAFEIVLARKLASGDSNTTWFARHGSTPIIELPTHWPAEYRELIERRIALIEADRNIRLIEQPEHKRRWAGDSWDQQVQQALQEWLLNRLEFALSGRDLLAECRDATSRPTTRKPILTSVARLADLVRGDTDFMQVAELYTARPDFDVTKLVLELVQAESVPESVLFRCKESGRRKREDWEQTWELQRQEDRTHDAILAHICPDGSGTVTLNQQAYQNYLAFATRSNRLRKGTTLDVWTAGNDVTLSAVHAPHLNCKTVAELADKIAWHLAGEKIGEIPVPPKYANNDFAKTSYYQLRGKLDVPKERFVLYPQAERAADPTPVITWAGWNHLQRMVAMSTYYEDVKVREDWSEKRRAIFLATMLELLPWVKQWHGGIDPEFGEDMGDYFHEYLEGEARAIEYSLADLKELEP
;
A
#
# COMPACT_ATOMS: atom_id res chain seq x y z
N MET A 1 -17.79 3.99 -1.52
CA MET A 1 -17.02 3.09 -2.42
C MET A 1 -16.92 3.74 -3.79
N ALA A 2 -15.77 4.32 -4.15
CA ALA A 2 -15.60 5.04 -5.42
C ALA A 2 -15.26 4.07 -6.57
N ARG A 3 -15.94 4.22 -7.73
CA ARG A 3 -15.63 3.48 -8.97
C ARG A 3 -14.47 4.14 -9.73
N PRO A 4 -13.53 3.37 -10.30
CA PRO A 4 -12.43 3.93 -11.07
C PRO A 4 -12.85 4.24 -12.52
N VAL A 5 -12.52 5.45 -12.98
CA VAL A 5 -12.59 5.87 -14.39
C VAL A 5 -11.23 5.60 -15.03
N HIS A 6 -11.20 4.68 -15.99
CA HIS A 6 -10.02 4.42 -16.82
C HIS A 6 -9.87 5.53 -17.86
N SER A 7 -8.72 6.20 -17.87
CA SER A 7 -8.28 7.07 -18.95
C SER A 7 -6.85 6.66 -19.34
N LEU A 8 -6.75 6.12 -20.56
CA LEU A 8 -5.54 5.70 -21.26
C LEU A 8 -4.93 6.91 -21.97
N ASN A 9 -3.68 7.29 -21.65
CA ASN A 9 -2.54 7.03 -22.54
C ASN A 9 -1.24 7.72 -22.08
N HIS A 10 -0.17 6.94 -22.26
CA HIS A 10 1.22 7.20 -21.94
C HIS A 10 1.98 7.98 -23.03
N SER A 11 3.08 8.62 -22.63
CA SER A 11 4.32 8.61 -23.43
C SER A 11 5.55 8.76 -22.52
N ARG A 12 6.09 7.60 -22.12
CA ARG A 12 7.51 7.35 -21.86
C ARG A 12 7.69 5.84 -21.89
N THR A 13 8.58 5.37 -22.75
CA THR A 13 8.82 3.95 -23.04
C THR A 13 9.48 3.27 -21.83
N GLN A 14 8.66 2.88 -20.86
CA GLN A 14 8.96 1.82 -19.90
C GLN A 14 8.25 0.57 -20.41
N LEU A 15 8.96 -0.57 -20.44
CA LEU A 15 8.31 -1.86 -20.67
C LEU A 15 7.16 -2.00 -19.65
N PRO A 16 5.97 -2.49 -20.04
CA PRO A 16 4.82 -2.56 -19.14
C PRO A 16 5.16 -3.40 -17.91
N GLU A 17 4.97 -2.84 -16.72
CA GLU A 17 5.14 -3.54 -15.43
C GLU A 17 4.06 -4.59 -15.16
N ASP A 18 3.12 -4.81 -16.10
CA ASP A 18 2.16 -5.91 -16.07
C ASP A 18 1.96 -6.46 -17.50
N PRO A 19 2.51 -7.63 -17.87
CA PRO A 19 2.13 -8.27 -19.12
C PRO A 19 0.65 -8.65 -19.08
N GLN A 20 -0.18 -7.96 -19.86
CA GLN A 20 -1.53 -8.45 -20.16
C GLN A 20 -1.44 -9.74 -20.98
N PHE A 21 -1.66 -10.88 -20.33
CA PHE A 21 -1.76 -12.17 -20.98
C PHE A 21 -3.05 -12.24 -21.81
N ASN A 22 -2.95 -11.99 -23.11
CA ASN A 22 -4.06 -12.18 -24.04
C ASN A 22 -4.33 -13.69 -24.20
N GLY A 23 -5.35 -14.20 -23.48
CA GLY A 23 -5.71 -15.62 -23.49
C GLY A 23 -6.01 -16.19 -24.88
N THR A 24 -6.45 -15.38 -25.84
CA THR A 24 -6.68 -15.82 -27.22
C THR A 24 -5.37 -16.02 -27.99
N LYS A 25 -4.37 -15.17 -27.77
CA LYS A 25 -3.03 -15.35 -28.36
C LYS A 25 -2.25 -16.48 -27.71
N LEU A 26 -2.43 -16.70 -26.40
CA LEU A 26 -1.80 -17.82 -25.69
C LEU A 26 -2.22 -19.20 -26.23
N LYS A 27 -3.45 -19.33 -26.75
CA LYS A 27 -3.91 -20.57 -27.41
C LYS A 27 -3.14 -20.91 -28.70
N GLN A 28 -2.46 -19.95 -29.31
CA GLN A 28 -1.67 -20.15 -30.52
C GLN A 28 -0.24 -20.63 -30.20
N PHE A 29 0.17 -20.59 -28.93
CA PHE A 29 1.50 -21.05 -28.55
C PHE A 29 1.56 -22.58 -28.64
N PRO A 30 2.56 -23.15 -29.35
CA PRO A 30 2.72 -24.60 -29.41
C PRO A 30 3.11 -25.09 -28.02
N ILE A 31 2.25 -25.87 -27.37
CA ILE A 31 2.54 -26.50 -26.07
C ILE A 31 2.81 -27.98 -26.32
N PRO A 32 3.97 -28.51 -25.89
CA PRO A 32 4.26 -29.94 -25.97
C PRO A 32 3.22 -30.80 -25.25
N ALA A 33 3.01 -32.02 -25.70
CA ALA A 33 2.04 -32.94 -25.09
C ALA A 33 2.44 -33.30 -23.65
N GLU A 34 3.72 -33.57 -23.44
CA GLU A 34 4.33 -33.75 -22.13
C GLU A 34 4.65 -32.40 -21.49
N ARG A 35 4.54 -32.32 -20.16
CA ARG A 35 4.74 -31.08 -19.41
C ARG A 35 5.70 -31.33 -18.25
N PRO A 36 6.62 -30.39 -17.94
CA PRO A 36 7.60 -30.53 -16.86
C PRO A 36 6.96 -30.25 -15.49
N LEU A 37 5.88 -30.98 -15.15
CA LEU A 37 5.05 -30.70 -13.98
C LEU A 37 5.77 -30.94 -12.65
N LEU A 38 6.73 -31.86 -12.61
CA LEU A 38 7.51 -32.15 -11.41
C LEU A 38 8.36 -30.93 -11.00
N LEU A 39 9.18 -30.42 -11.93
CA LEU A 39 10.00 -29.22 -11.70
C LEU A 39 9.14 -27.99 -11.38
N ALA A 40 8.04 -27.80 -12.11
CA ALA A 40 7.14 -26.67 -11.88
C ALA A 40 6.50 -26.70 -10.48
N ARG A 41 6.08 -27.89 -10.00
CA ARG A 41 5.51 -28.05 -8.66
C ARG A 41 6.56 -27.88 -7.56
N GLU A 42 7.78 -28.38 -7.77
CA GLU A 42 8.86 -28.20 -6.79
C GLU A 42 9.28 -26.73 -6.69
N LEU A 43 9.37 -26.00 -7.82
CA LEU A 43 9.61 -24.56 -7.84
C LEU A 43 8.52 -23.77 -7.11
N ASP A 44 7.25 -24.13 -7.29
CA ASP A 44 6.13 -23.49 -6.58
C ASP A 44 6.22 -23.74 -5.06
N ALA A 45 6.50 -24.98 -4.64
CA ALA A 45 6.68 -25.32 -3.24
C ALA A 45 7.87 -24.58 -2.60
N LEU A 46 9.00 -24.48 -3.31
CA LEU A 46 10.16 -23.72 -2.84
C LEU A 46 9.91 -22.22 -2.81
N ALA A 47 9.11 -21.67 -3.74
CA ALA A 47 8.73 -20.26 -3.70
C ALA A 47 7.90 -19.93 -2.45
N GLN A 48 6.99 -20.82 -2.07
CA GLN A 48 6.24 -20.72 -0.82
C GLN A 48 7.17 -20.84 0.40
N GLU A 49 8.09 -21.80 0.40
CA GLU A 49 9.09 -21.94 1.48
C GLU A 49 9.97 -20.68 1.61
N LEU A 50 10.44 -20.13 0.48
CA LEU A 50 11.27 -18.92 0.44
C LEU A 50 10.53 -17.72 1.06
N ALA A 51 9.23 -17.56 0.76
CA ALA A 51 8.42 -16.48 1.31
C ALA A 51 8.35 -16.52 2.85
N GLU A 52 8.36 -17.72 3.44
CA GLU A 52 8.26 -17.92 4.89
C GLU A 52 9.58 -17.72 5.66
N VAL A 53 10.72 -17.70 4.96
CA VAL A 53 12.06 -17.51 5.56
C VAL A 53 12.63 -16.10 5.30
N THR A 54 11.85 -15.20 4.69
CA THR A 54 12.26 -13.80 4.51
C THR A 54 12.33 -13.05 5.86
N PRO A 55 13.20 -12.03 6.00
CA PRO A 55 13.25 -11.20 7.20
C PRO A 55 11.89 -10.61 7.58
N THR A 56 11.12 -10.16 6.59
CA THR A 56 9.75 -9.63 6.78
C THR A 56 8.78 -10.67 7.33
N ALA A 57 8.89 -11.95 6.94
CA ALA A 57 8.07 -13.01 7.51
C ALA A 57 8.49 -13.33 8.96
N LEU A 58 9.78 -13.26 9.27
CA LEU A 58 10.32 -13.54 10.60
C LEU A 58 9.83 -12.53 11.64
N ILE A 59 9.92 -11.23 11.35
CA ILE A 59 9.51 -10.16 12.29
C ILE A 59 8.03 -10.23 12.66
N LYS A 60 7.19 -10.81 11.79
CA LYS A 60 5.76 -11.05 12.04
C LYS A 60 5.52 -12.23 12.99
N ARG A 61 6.51 -13.08 13.22
CA ARG A 61 6.38 -14.30 14.03
C ARG A 61 7.07 -14.15 15.39
N ALA A 62 8.19 -13.44 15.45
CA ALA A 62 8.98 -13.28 16.66
C ALA A 62 9.86 -12.02 16.62
N THR A 63 10.36 -11.61 17.78
CA THR A 63 11.42 -10.60 17.91
C THR A 63 12.68 -11.06 17.15
N PRO A 64 13.21 -10.28 16.20
CA PRO A 64 14.39 -10.68 15.45
C PRO A 64 15.65 -10.66 16.32
N THR A 65 16.47 -11.70 16.22
CA THR A 65 17.77 -11.79 16.88
C THR A 65 18.83 -12.21 15.87
N ALA A 66 20.11 -11.89 16.13
CA ALA A 66 21.20 -12.27 15.22
C ALA A 66 21.25 -13.78 14.89
N PRO A 67 21.07 -14.71 15.85
CA PRO A 67 21.04 -16.15 15.54
C PRO A 67 19.85 -16.54 14.65
N VAL A 68 18.67 -15.96 14.88
CA VAL A 68 17.46 -16.23 14.08
C VAL A 68 17.63 -15.72 12.65
N LEU A 69 18.17 -14.51 12.47
CA LEU A 69 18.45 -13.94 11.15
C LEU A 69 19.51 -14.76 10.40
N ALA A 70 20.57 -15.19 11.08
CA ALA A 70 21.61 -16.03 10.47
C ALA A 70 21.07 -17.41 10.04
N ASP A 71 20.16 -18.01 10.82
CA ASP A 71 19.52 -19.27 10.42
C ASP A 71 18.57 -19.10 9.24
N ALA A 72 17.79 -18.03 9.25
CA ALA A 72 16.91 -17.70 8.12
C ALA A 72 17.71 -17.39 6.85
N GLN A 73 18.85 -16.70 6.95
CA GLN A 73 19.74 -16.44 5.81
C GLN A 73 20.22 -17.75 5.17
N ARG A 74 20.71 -18.69 5.98
CA ARG A 74 21.16 -20.00 5.47
C ARG A 74 20.04 -20.74 4.75
N ARG A 75 18.82 -20.72 5.30
CA ARG A 75 17.65 -21.34 4.67
C ARG A 75 17.27 -20.63 3.37
N TYR A 76 17.23 -19.30 3.38
CA TYR A 76 16.94 -18.47 2.22
C TYR A 76 17.93 -18.76 1.08
N GLU A 77 19.23 -18.74 1.37
CA GLU A 77 20.28 -19.02 0.38
C GLU A 77 20.19 -20.44 -0.18
N ALA A 78 19.89 -21.44 0.67
CA ALA A 78 19.71 -22.82 0.23
C ALA A 78 18.48 -22.99 -0.68
N VAL A 79 17.33 -22.46 -0.28
CA VAL A 79 16.08 -22.52 -1.06
C VAL A 79 16.22 -21.75 -2.36
N HIS A 80 16.75 -20.52 -2.32
CA HIS A 80 16.98 -19.69 -3.49
C HIS A 80 17.94 -20.35 -4.48
N GLY A 81 19.07 -20.90 -4.00
CA GLY A 81 20.02 -21.64 -4.83
C GLY A 81 19.40 -22.87 -5.48
N ARG A 82 18.53 -23.59 -4.76
CA ARG A 82 17.77 -24.73 -5.31
C ARG A 82 16.79 -24.28 -6.39
N MET A 83 16.07 -23.17 -6.17
CA MET A 83 15.16 -22.62 -7.16
C MET A 83 15.87 -22.19 -8.44
N ILE A 84 17.07 -21.58 -8.34
CA ILE A 84 17.88 -21.25 -9.51
C ILE A 84 18.25 -22.53 -10.27
N ALA A 85 18.73 -23.57 -9.58
CA ALA A 85 19.11 -24.83 -10.20
C ALA A 85 17.92 -25.49 -10.93
N LEU A 86 16.76 -25.60 -10.27
CA LEU A 86 15.56 -26.21 -10.87
C LEU A 86 14.99 -25.38 -12.02
N GLN A 87 15.15 -24.06 -12.00
CA GLN A 87 14.75 -23.22 -13.14
C GLN A 87 15.64 -23.48 -14.36
N GLU A 88 16.95 -23.68 -14.17
CA GLU A 88 17.82 -24.08 -15.29
C GLU A 88 17.42 -25.46 -15.81
N GLU A 89 17.14 -26.43 -14.93
CA GLU A 89 16.67 -27.74 -15.38
C GLU A 89 15.32 -27.68 -16.08
N LEU A 90 14.42 -26.79 -15.64
CA LEU A 90 13.13 -26.55 -16.28
C LEU A 90 13.32 -25.98 -17.69
N ASP A 91 14.22 -25.03 -17.88
CA ASP A 91 14.52 -24.43 -19.17
C ASP A 91 15.07 -25.50 -20.14
N TRP A 92 16.05 -26.30 -19.71
CA TRP A 92 16.65 -27.36 -20.53
C TRP A 92 15.66 -28.51 -20.80
N GLN A 93 14.80 -28.84 -19.86
CA GLN A 93 13.71 -29.78 -20.09
C GLN A 93 12.72 -29.24 -21.13
N CYS A 94 12.40 -27.95 -21.09
CA CYS A 94 11.59 -27.32 -22.12
C CYS A 94 12.28 -27.44 -23.49
N TYR A 95 13.58 -27.16 -23.59
CA TYR A 95 14.29 -27.28 -24.86
C TYR A 95 14.18 -28.68 -25.46
N TRP A 96 14.27 -29.72 -24.62
CA TRP A 96 14.07 -31.10 -25.07
C TRP A 96 12.63 -31.38 -25.51
N LEU A 97 11.63 -30.92 -24.74
CA LEU A 97 10.21 -31.09 -25.08
C LEU A 97 9.84 -30.42 -26.41
N TYR A 98 10.54 -29.35 -26.77
CA TYR A 98 10.41 -28.66 -28.06
C TYR A 98 11.30 -29.26 -29.17
N GLY A 99 12.06 -30.32 -28.88
CA GLY A 99 12.94 -30.99 -29.85
C GLY A 99 14.19 -30.19 -30.23
N LEU A 100 14.61 -29.25 -29.39
CA LEU A 100 15.79 -28.39 -29.64
C LEU A 100 17.11 -29.02 -29.18
N VAL A 101 17.05 -29.98 -28.26
CA VAL A 101 18.24 -30.64 -27.68
C VAL A 101 18.00 -32.15 -27.51
N ASN A 102 19.10 -32.91 -27.45
CA ASN A 102 19.07 -34.36 -27.26
C ASN A 102 18.99 -34.73 -25.76
N ASP A 103 18.67 -36.00 -25.48
CA ASP A 103 18.48 -36.51 -24.12
C ASP A 103 19.75 -36.40 -23.24
N GLU A 104 20.95 -36.39 -23.84
CA GLU A 104 22.23 -36.26 -23.13
C GLU A 104 22.45 -34.89 -22.46
N CYS A 105 21.60 -33.90 -22.75
CA CYS A 105 21.69 -32.53 -22.22
C CYS A 105 20.77 -32.30 -21.01
N ARG A 106 20.19 -33.36 -20.42
CA ARG A 106 19.26 -33.26 -19.29
C ARG A 106 19.74 -34.03 -18.06
N VAL A 107 19.30 -33.58 -16.90
CA VAL A 107 19.24 -34.46 -15.72
C VAL A 107 18.04 -35.38 -15.92
N HIS A 108 18.22 -36.70 -15.97
CA HIS A 108 17.10 -37.63 -16.09
C HIS A 108 16.09 -37.36 -14.97
N GLU A 109 14.81 -37.16 -15.31
CA GLU A 109 13.72 -36.76 -14.41
C GLU A 109 13.61 -37.60 -13.13
N LEU A 110 14.12 -38.83 -13.16
CA LEU A 110 14.14 -39.77 -12.04
C LEU A 110 15.19 -39.45 -10.94
N ARG A 111 16.14 -38.55 -11.17
CA ARG A 111 17.26 -38.29 -10.22
C ARG A 111 17.05 -37.12 -9.26
N MET A 112 15.89 -36.46 -9.30
CA MET A 112 15.64 -35.22 -8.55
C MET A 112 14.81 -35.37 -7.27
N SER A 113 14.35 -36.58 -6.93
CA SER A 113 13.69 -36.82 -5.62
C SER A 113 14.67 -36.51 -4.48
N LYS A 114 14.17 -35.91 -3.39
CA LYS A 114 14.96 -35.52 -2.20
C LYS A 114 15.83 -36.66 -1.63
N GLU A 115 15.47 -37.91 -1.90
CA GLU A 115 16.11 -39.12 -1.37
C GLU A 115 17.27 -39.65 -2.25
N GLU A 116 17.25 -39.43 -3.57
CA GLU A 116 18.32 -39.87 -4.50
C GLU A 116 19.18 -38.70 -5.04
N SER A 117 18.71 -37.47 -4.89
CA SER A 117 19.40 -36.24 -5.34
C SER A 117 20.80 -36.01 -4.74
N GLY A 118 21.19 -36.78 -3.72
CA GLY A 118 22.47 -36.63 -3.02
C GLY A 118 23.74 -37.03 -3.78
N GLN A 119 23.65 -37.65 -4.96
CA GLN A 119 24.86 -38.14 -5.67
C GLN A 119 25.17 -37.41 -6.98
N ASN A 120 24.18 -36.99 -7.77
CA ASN A 120 24.44 -36.60 -9.18
C ASN A 120 23.92 -35.19 -9.56
N SER A 121 23.40 -34.40 -8.63
CA SER A 121 22.97 -33.01 -8.89
C SER A 121 23.28 -32.10 -7.69
N PRO A 122 23.63 -30.82 -7.92
CA PRO A 122 23.91 -29.91 -6.81
C PRO A 122 22.64 -29.64 -6.00
N SER A 123 22.80 -29.45 -4.69
CA SER A 123 21.70 -29.04 -3.79
C SER A 123 21.16 -27.64 -4.14
N GLY A 124 21.95 -26.83 -4.84
CA GLY A 124 21.59 -25.53 -5.40
C GLY A 124 22.79 -24.93 -6.14
N ILE A 125 22.57 -23.87 -6.92
CA ILE A 125 23.63 -23.12 -7.61
C ILE A 125 23.55 -21.63 -7.29
N ARG A 126 24.69 -20.94 -7.32
CA ARG A 126 24.78 -19.49 -7.05
C ARG A 126 24.65 -18.68 -8.33
N LEU A 127 24.34 -17.39 -8.17
CA LEU A 127 24.43 -16.42 -9.27
C LEU A 127 25.88 -16.38 -9.78
N GLY A 128 26.04 -16.51 -11.09
CA GLY A 128 27.33 -16.62 -11.77
C GLY A 128 27.67 -18.04 -12.16
N GLU A 129 27.07 -19.03 -11.51
CA GLU A 129 27.34 -20.44 -11.78
C GLU A 129 26.41 -21.04 -12.86
N ARG A 130 25.49 -20.28 -13.46
CA ARG A 130 24.64 -20.81 -14.54
C ARG A 130 25.41 -20.94 -15.85
N ALA A 131 25.05 -21.91 -16.68
CA ALA A 131 25.78 -22.22 -17.93
C ALA A 131 25.96 -21.00 -18.84
N PHE A 132 24.89 -20.21 -19.07
CA PHE A 132 25.01 -19.00 -19.89
C PHE A 132 25.84 -17.90 -19.22
N GLU A 133 25.81 -17.79 -17.89
CA GLU A 133 26.64 -16.83 -17.15
C GLU A 133 28.12 -17.19 -17.28
N ILE A 134 28.47 -18.48 -17.27
CA ILE A 134 29.84 -18.95 -17.49
C ILE A 134 30.30 -18.63 -18.93
N VAL A 135 29.45 -18.87 -19.94
CA VAL A 135 29.74 -18.47 -21.33
C VAL A 135 29.93 -16.96 -21.45
N LEU A 136 29.06 -16.19 -20.79
CA LEU A 136 29.13 -14.73 -20.79
C LEU A 136 30.39 -14.22 -20.08
N ALA A 137 30.77 -14.83 -18.96
CA ALA A 137 31.99 -14.51 -18.22
C ALA A 137 33.25 -14.83 -19.04
N ARG A 138 33.26 -15.95 -19.78
CA ARG A 138 34.36 -16.31 -20.69
C ARG A 138 34.53 -15.28 -21.80
N LYS A 139 33.44 -14.84 -22.43
CA LYS A 139 33.45 -13.78 -23.45
C LYS A 139 33.89 -12.42 -22.89
N LEU A 140 33.49 -12.12 -21.66
CA LEU A 140 33.96 -10.91 -20.98
C LEU A 140 35.48 -10.99 -20.73
N ALA A 141 36.00 -12.14 -20.30
CA ALA A 141 37.42 -12.36 -20.06
C ALA A 141 38.27 -12.34 -21.34
N SER A 142 37.73 -12.81 -22.48
CA SER A 142 38.40 -12.74 -23.79
C SER A 142 38.32 -11.37 -24.46
N GLY A 143 37.48 -10.45 -23.96
CA GLY A 143 37.23 -9.15 -24.57
C GLY A 143 36.18 -9.15 -25.69
N ASP A 144 35.49 -10.29 -25.90
CA ASP A 144 34.45 -10.45 -26.93
C ASP A 144 33.07 -9.93 -26.47
N SER A 145 32.95 -9.38 -25.26
CA SER A 145 31.74 -8.78 -24.73
C SER A 145 32.02 -7.67 -23.72
N ASN A 146 31.21 -6.60 -23.75
CA ASN A 146 31.23 -5.50 -22.77
C ASN A 146 29.95 -5.49 -21.89
N THR A 147 29.52 -6.66 -21.44
CA THR A 147 28.27 -6.81 -20.68
C THR A 147 28.29 -6.09 -19.33
N THR A 148 27.12 -5.58 -18.90
CA THR A 148 26.90 -5.04 -17.55
C THR A 148 26.14 -6.00 -16.64
N TRP A 149 25.83 -7.21 -17.12
CA TRP A 149 25.01 -8.22 -16.44
C TRP A 149 25.45 -8.48 -15.00
N PHE A 150 26.73 -8.81 -14.81
CA PHE A 150 27.29 -9.17 -13.51
C PHE A 150 27.17 -8.03 -12.49
N ALA A 151 27.61 -6.83 -12.87
CA ALA A 151 27.53 -5.64 -12.03
C ALA A 151 26.08 -5.23 -11.72
N ARG A 152 25.17 -5.36 -12.69
CA ARG A 152 23.76 -5.00 -12.53
C ARG A 152 22.99 -5.95 -11.62
N HIS A 153 23.34 -7.23 -11.61
CA HIS A 153 22.60 -8.28 -10.92
C HIS A 153 23.32 -8.86 -9.70
N GLY A 154 24.47 -8.29 -9.30
CA GLY A 154 25.26 -8.79 -8.17
C GLY A 154 25.79 -10.23 -8.37
N SER A 155 25.93 -10.65 -9.63
CA SER A 155 26.40 -11.98 -10.01
C SER A 155 27.92 -11.96 -10.14
N THR A 156 28.62 -12.98 -9.62
CA THR A 156 30.08 -13.06 -9.71
C THR A 156 30.48 -13.70 -11.04
N PRO A 157 31.34 -13.08 -11.87
CA PRO A 157 31.77 -13.69 -13.12
C PRO A 157 32.66 -14.92 -12.84
N ILE A 158 32.19 -16.10 -13.25
CA ILE A 158 32.88 -17.38 -13.07
C ILE A 158 33.19 -17.96 -14.45
N ILE A 159 34.47 -18.21 -14.74
CA ILE A 159 34.93 -18.72 -16.05
C ILE A 159 35.22 -20.23 -16.04
N GLU A 160 35.51 -20.77 -14.86
CA GLU A 160 35.78 -22.19 -14.60
C GLU A 160 34.59 -22.85 -13.92
N LEU A 161 34.34 -24.13 -14.22
CA LEU A 161 33.23 -24.83 -13.59
C LEU A 161 33.46 -25.02 -12.09
N PRO A 162 32.48 -24.70 -11.23
CA PRO A 162 32.65 -24.81 -9.79
C PRO A 162 33.06 -26.21 -9.32
N THR A 163 34.09 -26.28 -8.48
CA THR A 163 34.67 -27.54 -7.99
C THR A 163 33.78 -28.29 -7.00
N HIS A 164 32.85 -27.59 -6.35
CA HIS A 164 31.91 -28.17 -5.39
C HIS A 164 30.75 -28.93 -6.05
N TRP A 165 30.61 -28.84 -7.38
CA TRP A 165 29.61 -29.61 -8.11
C TRP A 165 30.03 -31.08 -8.30
N PRO A 166 29.08 -32.03 -8.28
CA PRO A 166 29.34 -33.42 -8.65
C PRO A 166 29.98 -33.53 -10.04
N ALA A 167 30.85 -34.54 -10.24
CA ALA A 167 31.55 -34.74 -11.51
C ALA A 167 30.58 -34.89 -12.70
N GLU A 168 29.53 -35.71 -12.55
CA GLU A 168 28.50 -35.89 -13.58
C GLU A 168 27.81 -34.57 -13.95
N TYR A 169 27.55 -33.71 -12.97
CA TYR A 169 26.92 -32.42 -13.22
C TYR A 169 27.86 -31.48 -13.99
N ARG A 170 29.15 -31.47 -13.65
CA ARG A 170 30.15 -30.70 -14.43
C ARG A 170 30.20 -31.14 -15.88
N GLU A 171 30.24 -32.45 -16.14
CA GLU A 171 30.21 -32.98 -17.51
C GLU A 171 28.94 -32.59 -18.27
N LEU A 172 27.78 -32.62 -17.59
CA LEU A 172 26.52 -32.15 -18.17
C LEU A 172 26.58 -30.67 -18.55
N ILE A 173 27.05 -29.81 -17.64
CA ILE A 173 27.17 -28.38 -17.89
C ILE A 173 28.19 -28.09 -18.99
N GLU A 174 29.28 -28.85 -19.12
CA GLU A 174 30.22 -28.74 -20.25
C GLU A 174 29.53 -28.98 -21.59
N ARG A 175 28.70 -30.03 -21.69
CA ARG A 175 27.93 -30.33 -22.90
C ARG A 175 26.96 -29.19 -23.23
N ARG A 176 26.27 -28.66 -22.20
CA ARG A 176 25.35 -27.52 -22.36
C ARG A 176 26.08 -26.27 -22.85
N ILE A 177 27.23 -25.95 -22.26
CA ILE A 177 28.09 -24.83 -22.67
C ILE A 177 28.55 -25.01 -24.12
N ALA A 178 29.05 -26.20 -24.47
CA ALA A 178 29.47 -26.49 -25.84
C ALA A 178 28.31 -26.31 -26.84
N LEU A 179 27.09 -26.68 -26.46
CA LEU A 179 25.91 -26.49 -27.29
C LEU A 179 25.52 -25.00 -27.44
N ILE A 180 25.57 -24.22 -26.36
CA ILE A 180 25.39 -22.76 -26.40
C ILE A 180 26.41 -22.10 -27.34
N GLU A 181 27.65 -22.60 -27.33
CA GLU A 181 28.72 -22.09 -28.19
C GLU A 181 28.59 -22.55 -29.64
N ALA A 182 28.08 -23.75 -29.92
CA ALA A 182 28.00 -24.29 -31.28
C ALA A 182 26.68 -23.94 -32.02
N ASP A 183 25.54 -24.03 -31.34
CA ASP A 183 24.21 -23.90 -31.96
C ASP A 183 23.66 -22.48 -31.83
N ARG A 184 23.32 -21.85 -32.98
CA ARG A 184 22.80 -20.48 -33.03
C ARG A 184 21.45 -20.32 -32.31
N ASN A 185 20.58 -21.30 -32.38
CA ASN A 185 19.24 -21.25 -31.79
C ASN A 185 19.31 -21.38 -30.27
N ILE A 186 20.12 -22.32 -29.77
CA ILE A 186 20.37 -22.47 -28.32
C ILE A 186 21.07 -21.22 -27.78
N ARG A 187 22.08 -20.70 -28.50
CA ARG A 187 22.74 -19.44 -28.14
C ARG A 187 21.77 -18.28 -28.02
N LEU A 188 20.75 -18.20 -28.87
CA LEU A 188 19.78 -17.12 -28.85
C LEU A 188 18.93 -17.18 -27.57
N ILE A 189 18.39 -18.35 -27.21
CA ILE A 189 17.49 -18.49 -26.05
C ILE A 189 18.22 -18.53 -24.70
N GLU A 190 19.52 -18.79 -24.71
CA GLU A 190 20.41 -18.65 -23.54
C GLU A 190 21.05 -17.25 -23.44
N GLN A 191 20.56 -16.27 -24.20
CA GLN A 191 20.93 -14.87 -23.96
C GLN A 191 20.33 -14.37 -22.65
N PRO A 192 21.00 -13.44 -21.94
CA PRO A 192 20.54 -12.97 -20.63
C PRO A 192 19.14 -12.34 -20.64
N GLU A 193 18.69 -11.79 -21.77
CA GLU A 193 17.35 -11.22 -21.94
C GLU A 193 16.23 -12.26 -21.88
N HIS A 194 16.55 -13.53 -22.18
CA HIS A 194 15.60 -14.64 -22.19
C HIS A 194 15.64 -15.48 -20.91
N LYS A 195 16.57 -15.18 -19.99
CA LYS A 195 16.75 -15.91 -18.74
C LYS A 195 16.16 -15.14 -17.57
N ARG A 196 15.70 -15.89 -16.55
CA ARG A 196 15.22 -15.28 -15.30
C ARG A 196 16.38 -14.58 -14.59
N ARG A 197 16.18 -13.31 -14.22
CA ARG A 197 17.24 -12.47 -13.65
C ARG A 197 17.62 -12.85 -12.22
N TRP A 198 16.67 -13.37 -11.44
CA TRP A 198 16.83 -13.64 -10.00
C TRP A 198 17.32 -12.41 -9.20
N ALA A 199 17.07 -11.22 -9.73
CA ALA A 199 17.43 -9.96 -9.10
C ALA A 199 16.37 -9.58 -8.06
N GLY A 200 16.82 -9.13 -6.90
CA GLY A 200 16.02 -8.61 -5.81
C GLY A 200 16.90 -7.84 -4.84
N ASP A 201 16.30 -7.35 -3.76
CA ASP A 201 17.05 -6.69 -2.68
C ASP A 201 18.05 -7.67 -2.06
N SER A 202 19.24 -7.16 -1.71
CA SER A 202 20.22 -7.98 -1.01
C SER A 202 19.67 -8.45 0.33
N TRP A 203 20.22 -9.55 0.88
CA TRP A 203 19.82 -10.02 2.20
C TRP A 203 19.94 -8.92 3.25
N ASP A 204 21.04 -8.17 3.25
CA ASP A 204 21.26 -7.06 4.18
C ASP A 204 20.21 -5.95 4.03
N GLN A 205 19.81 -5.62 2.79
CA GLN A 205 18.73 -4.66 2.55
C GLN A 205 17.39 -5.16 3.09
N GLN A 206 17.06 -6.44 2.85
CA GLN A 206 15.84 -7.06 3.37
C GLN A 206 15.83 -7.07 4.90
N VAL A 207 16.97 -7.40 5.53
CA VAL A 207 17.13 -7.35 6.99
C VAL A 207 16.97 -5.94 7.51
N GLN A 208 17.63 -4.94 6.91
CA GLN A 208 17.52 -3.53 7.32
C GLN A 208 16.07 -3.02 7.24
N GLN A 209 15.37 -3.28 6.14
CA GLN A 209 13.95 -2.92 5.99
C GLN A 209 13.07 -3.61 7.04
N ALA A 210 13.29 -4.92 7.30
CA ALA A 210 12.51 -5.67 8.27
C ALA A 210 12.77 -5.21 9.72
N LEU A 211 14.02 -4.90 10.08
CA LEU A 211 14.35 -4.36 11.40
C LEU A 211 13.74 -2.97 11.58
N GLN A 212 13.82 -2.11 10.55
CA GLN A 212 13.17 -0.81 10.57
C GLN A 212 11.67 -0.95 10.81
N GLU A 213 11.00 -1.80 10.03
CA GLU A 213 9.56 -2.07 10.16
C GLU A 213 9.19 -2.62 11.54
N TRP A 214 10.00 -3.52 12.11
CA TRP A 214 9.76 -4.03 13.45
C TRP A 214 9.89 -2.93 14.52
N LEU A 215 10.93 -2.09 14.45
CA LEU A 215 11.13 -0.96 15.38
C LEU A 215 9.98 0.05 15.29
N LEU A 216 9.60 0.37 14.06
CA LEU A 216 8.46 1.22 13.73
C LEU A 216 7.15 0.66 14.31
N ASN A 217 6.89 -0.64 14.19
CA ASN A 217 5.73 -1.29 14.82
C ASN A 217 5.78 -1.19 16.35
N ARG A 218 6.97 -1.31 16.93
CA ARG A 218 7.15 -1.19 18.38
C ARG A 218 6.92 0.24 18.89
N LEU A 219 7.30 1.26 18.12
CA LEU A 219 7.00 2.67 18.42
C LEU A 219 5.49 2.95 18.36
N GLU A 220 4.78 2.41 17.37
CA GLU A 220 3.32 2.51 17.31
C GLU A 220 2.67 1.85 18.52
N PHE A 221 3.14 0.66 18.93
CA PHE A 221 2.67 0.00 20.13
C PHE A 221 2.89 0.85 21.39
N ALA A 222 4.06 1.48 21.52
CA ALA A 222 4.36 2.35 22.66
C ALA A 222 3.42 3.56 22.75
N LEU A 223 2.96 4.12 21.63
CA LEU A 223 1.99 5.21 21.62
C LEU A 223 0.55 4.74 21.82
N SER A 224 0.15 3.73 21.05
CA SER A 224 -1.26 3.34 20.90
C SER A 224 -1.70 2.24 21.88
N GLY A 225 -0.78 1.45 22.42
CA GLY A 225 -1.08 0.19 23.11
C GLY A 225 -1.53 -0.95 22.19
N ARG A 226 -1.62 -0.72 20.88
CA ARG A 226 -2.02 -1.69 19.85
C ARG A 226 -0.79 -2.42 19.36
N ASP A 227 -0.70 -3.71 19.61
CA ASP A 227 0.35 -4.53 19.01
C ASP A 227 -0.15 -5.02 17.66
N LEU A 228 0.08 -4.23 16.61
CA LEU A 228 -0.37 -4.54 15.25
C LEU A 228 0.20 -5.87 14.75
N LEU A 229 1.42 -6.23 15.16
CA LEU A 229 2.01 -7.52 14.82
C LEU A 229 1.29 -8.67 15.53
N ALA A 230 0.88 -8.49 16.79
CA ALA A 230 0.07 -9.48 17.50
C ALA A 230 -1.36 -9.57 16.95
N GLU A 231 -1.98 -8.46 16.58
CA GLU A 231 -3.31 -8.44 15.95
C GLU A 231 -3.30 -9.20 14.60
N CYS A 232 -2.20 -9.14 13.83
CA CYS A 232 -2.03 -9.98 12.65
C CYS A 232 -1.91 -11.47 12.96
N ARG A 233 -1.40 -11.84 14.14
CA ARG A 233 -1.23 -13.24 14.56
C ARG A 233 -2.53 -13.84 15.12
N ASP A 234 -3.33 -13.03 15.80
CA ASP A 234 -4.57 -13.45 16.45
C ASP A 234 -5.70 -12.46 16.18
N ALA A 235 -6.61 -12.86 15.29
CA ALA A 235 -7.81 -12.09 14.94
C ALA A 235 -8.80 -11.92 16.11
N THR A 236 -8.61 -12.63 17.22
CA THR A 236 -9.45 -12.51 18.43
C THR A 236 -8.86 -11.53 19.46
N SER A 237 -7.64 -11.03 19.23
CA SER A 237 -7.01 -10.03 20.08
C SER A 237 -7.87 -8.76 20.12
N ARG A 238 -8.29 -8.36 21.34
CA ARG A 238 -9.01 -7.11 21.53
C ARG A 238 -8.00 -5.97 21.71
N PRO A 239 -8.11 -4.90 20.92
CA PRO A 239 -7.17 -3.80 20.99
C PRO A 239 -7.23 -3.11 22.36
N THR A 240 -6.14 -3.15 23.12
CA THR A 240 -5.97 -2.30 24.29
C THR A 240 -5.46 -0.94 23.83
N THR A 241 -6.36 0.00 23.54
CA THR A 241 -5.95 1.34 23.15
C THR A 241 -5.56 2.15 24.39
N ARG A 242 -4.32 2.65 24.44
CA ARG A 242 -3.90 3.66 25.42
C ARG A 242 -4.70 4.95 25.19
N LYS A 243 -4.87 5.74 26.25
CA LYS A 243 -5.51 7.05 26.16
C LYS A 243 -4.79 7.92 25.12
N PRO A 244 -5.49 8.53 24.15
CA PRO A 244 -4.89 9.41 23.16
C PRO A 244 -4.22 10.63 23.80
N ILE A 245 -2.91 10.80 23.60
CA ILE A 245 -2.09 11.88 24.16
C ILE A 245 -0.99 12.27 23.15
N LEU A 246 -0.79 13.57 22.95
CA LEU A 246 0.37 14.11 22.23
C LEU A 246 1.66 13.82 23.00
N THR A 247 2.63 13.20 22.32
CA THR A 247 3.86 12.70 22.93
C THR A 247 5.06 13.26 22.18
N SER A 248 6.03 13.83 22.89
CA SER A 248 7.30 14.23 22.28
C SER A 248 8.15 13.01 21.91
N VAL A 249 9.02 13.16 20.92
CA VAL A 249 9.95 12.11 20.52
C VAL A 249 10.87 11.70 21.67
N ALA A 250 11.35 12.63 22.50
CA ALA A 250 12.17 12.29 23.66
C ALA A 250 11.39 11.44 24.67
N ARG A 251 10.13 11.78 24.96
CA ARG A 251 9.27 10.97 25.82
C ARG A 251 9.02 9.58 25.23
N LEU A 252 8.81 9.48 23.92
CA LEU A 252 8.66 8.19 23.25
C LEU A 252 9.96 7.36 23.35
N ALA A 253 11.12 8.00 23.18
CA ALA A 253 12.42 7.36 23.34
C ALA A 253 12.62 6.83 24.77
N ASP A 254 12.22 7.58 25.79
CA ASP A 254 12.28 7.12 27.18
C ASP A 254 11.34 5.95 27.47
N LEU A 255 10.15 5.92 26.85
CA LEU A 255 9.24 4.77 26.96
C LEU A 255 9.86 3.48 26.40
N VAL A 256 10.52 3.55 25.24
CA VAL A 256 11.14 2.37 24.61
C VAL A 256 12.53 2.05 25.15
N ARG A 257 13.18 2.97 25.88
CA ARG A 257 14.47 2.70 26.54
C ARG A 257 14.37 1.58 27.58
N GLY A 258 13.20 1.42 28.21
CA GLY A 258 12.91 0.33 29.14
C GLY A 258 12.53 -0.99 28.46
N ASP A 259 12.41 -1.02 27.13
CA ASP A 259 12.03 -2.18 26.36
C ASP A 259 13.27 -2.93 25.87
N THR A 260 13.54 -4.09 26.48
CA THR A 260 14.72 -4.91 26.18
C THR A 260 14.76 -5.38 24.72
N ASP A 261 13.59 -5.72 24.16
CA ASP A 261 13.50 -6.19 22.78
C ASP A 261 13.75 -5.02 21.83
N PHE A 262 13.21 -3.84 22.12
CA PHE A 262 13.49 -2.64 21.33
C PHE A 262 14.98 -2.32 21.28
N MET A 263 15.65 -2.33 22.44
CA MET A 263 17.08 -2.03 22.53
C MET A 263 17.93 -3.06 21.77
N GLN A 264 17.59 -4.35 21.88
CA GLN A 264 18.30 -5.41 21.14
C GLN A 264 18.14 -5.27 19.63
N VAL A 265 16.92 -5.03 19.14
CA VAL A 265 16.66 -4.88 17.70
C VAL A 265 17.27 -3.59 17.16
N ALA A 266 17.27 -2.52 17.95
CA ALA A 266 17.90 -1.25 17.60
C ALA A 266 19.42 -1.36 17.49
N GLU A 267 20.08 -2.14 18.36
CA GLU A 267 21.51 -2.45 18.23
C GLU A 267 21.79 -3.20 16.91
N LEU A 268 20.96 -4.17 16.53
CA LEU A 268 21.08 -4.87 15.25
C LEU A 268 20.87 -3.94 14.05
N TYR A 269 19.87 -3.06 14.13
CA TYR A 269 19.55 -2.10 13.08
C TYR A 269 20.68 -1.09 12.87
N THR A 270 21.21 -0.53 13.95
CA THR A 270 22.26 0.50 13.93
C THR A 270 23.68 -0.07 13.81
N ALA A 271 23.83 -1.39 13.94
CA ALA A 271 25.08 -2.13 13.99
C ALA A 271 26.06 -1.61 15.06
N ARG A 272 25.56 -1.01 16.15
CA ARG A 272 26.36 -0.41 17.22
C ARG A 272 25.66 -0.54 18.57
N PRO A 273 26.35 -0.98 19.64
CA PRO A 273 25.77 -1.12 20.98
C PRO A 273 25.52 0.22 21.69
N ASP A 274 26.27 1.26 21.33
CA ASP A 274 26.28 2.59 21.98
C ASP A 274 25.44 3.63 21.22
N PHE A 275 24.41 3.19 20.49
CA PHE A 275 23.55 4.08 19.73
C PHE A 275 22.75 5.03 20.64
N ASP A 276 22.48 6.23 20.15
CA ASP A 276 21.59 7.20 20.81
C ASP A 276 20.13 6.85 20.49
N VAL A 277 19.41 6.33 21.49
CA VAL A 277 17.99 5.95 21.38
C VAL A 277 17.13 7.13 20.93
N THR A 278 17.36 8.33 21.46
CA THR A 278 16.52 9.50 21.14
C THR A 278 16.74 9.93 19.70
N LYS A 279 18.00 9.91 19.24
CA LYS A 279 18.33 10.18 17.84
C LYS A 279 17.73 9.13 16.90
N LEU A 280 17.82 7.86 17.23
CA LEU A 280 17.23 6.78 16.42
C LEU A 280 15.71 6.93 16.29
N VAL A 281 15.01 7.13 17.42
CA VAL A 281 13.56 7.32 17.42
C VAL A 281 13.18 8.56 16.62
N LEU A 282 13.94 9.65 16.73
CA LEU A 282 13.73 10.86 15.93
C LEU A 282 13.82 10.57 14.43
N GLU A 283 14.87 9.89 13.98
CA GLU A 283 15.07 9.55 12.57
C GLU A 283 13.94 8.67 12.03
N LEU A 284 13.55 7.62 12.77
CA LEU A 284 12.45 6.72 12.41
C LEU A 284 11.11 7.46 12.33
N VAL A 285 10.79 8.26 13.35
CA VAL A 285 9.53 9.02 13.41
C VAL A 285 9.47 10.07 12.30
N GLN A 286 10.56 10.82 12.05
CA GLN A 286 10.57 11.86 11.04
C GLN A 286 10.38 11.32 9.62
N ALA A 287 10.91 10.12 9.34
CA ALA A 287 10.72 9.46 8.05
C ALA A 287 9.25 9.04 7.82
N GLU A 288 8.55 8.68 8.89
CA GLU A 288 7.19 8.11 8.85
C GLU A 288 6.10 9.04 9.40
N SER A 289 6.38 10.35 9.43
CA SER A 289 5.44 11.36 9.92
C SER A 289 5.10 12.45 8.91
N VAL A 290 3.86 12.91 8.98
CA VAL A 290 3.37 14.05 8.21
C VAL A 290 2.60 15.00 9.13
N PRO A 291 2.75 16.33 8.97
CA PRO A 291 1.96 17.29 9.74
C PRO A 291 0.44 17.09 9.61
N GLU A 292 -0.28 17.22 10.72
CA GLU A 292 -1.76 17.22 10.73
C GLU A 292 -2.29 18.38 9.88
N SER A 293 -1.78 19.59 10.14
CA SER A 293 -2.19 20.80 9.42
C SER A 293 -1.60 20.86 8.02
N VAL A 294 -2.45 21.24 7.07
CA VAL A 294 -2.10 21.53 5.69
C VAL A 294 -1.08 22.68 5.61
N LEU A 295 -1.12 23.64 6.54
CA LEU A 295 -0.20 24.79 6.60
C LEU A 295 1.27 24.37 6.65
N PHE A 296 1.57 23.27 7.35
CA PHE A 296 2.94 22.74 7.45
C PHE A 296 3.22 21.61 6.46
N ARG A 297 2.18 21.00 5.90
CA ARG A 297 2.28 19.87 4.96
C ARG A 297 2.51 20.36 3.52
N CYS A 298 1.82 21.42 3.12
CA CYS A 298 1.74 21.89 1.74
C CYS A 298 2.38 23.28 1.57
N LYS A 299 2.89 23.54 0.37
CA LYS A 299 3.19 24.89 -0.10
C LYS A 299 1.89 25.56 -0.57
N GLU A 300 1.98 26.84 -0.91
CA GLU A 300 0.86 27.62 -1.45
C GLU A 300 0.12 26.92 -2.60
N SER A 301 0.83 26.33 -3.57
CA SER A 301 0.19 25.60 -4.66
C SER A 301 -0.59 24.39 -4.19
N GLY A 302 -0.13 23.69 -3.15
CA GLY A 302 -0.84 22.58 -2.53
C GLY A 302 -2.05 23.03 -1.72
N ARG A 303 -1.97 24.18 -1.03
CA ARG A 303 -3.09 24.74 -0.27
C ARG A 303 -4.27 25.13 -1.15
N ARG A 304 -4.01 25.78 -2.29
CA ARG A 304 -5.07 26.08 -3.29
C ARG A 304 -5.74 24.81 -3.81
N LYS A 305 -4.96 23.76 -4.10
CA LYS A 305 -5.53 22.46 -4.47
C LYS A 305 -6.38 21.89 -3.34
N ARG A 306 -5.94 22.03 -2.08
CA ARG A 306 -6.70 21.58 -0.92
C ARG A 306 -8.05 22.28 -0.83
N GLU A 307 -8.11 23.58 -1.06
CA GLU A 307 -9.36 24.34 -1.12
C GLU A 307 -10.28 23.81 -2.24
N ASP A 308 -9.75 23.57 -3.44
CA ASP A 308 -10.53 22.97 -4.55
C ASP A 308 -11.09 21.59 -4.14
N TRP A 309 -10.27 20.76 -3.49
CA TRP A 309 -10.67 19.45 -2.98
C TRP A 309 -11.77 19.56 -1.91
N GLU A 310 -11.65 20.50 -0.98
CA GLU A 310 -12.64 20.72 0.09
C GLU A 310 -13.98 21.22 -0.46
N GLN A 311 -13.95 22.10 -1.48
CA GLN A 311 -15.15 22.52 -2.21
C GLN A 311 -15.82 21.33 -2.93
N THR A 312 -15.04 20.51 -3.65
CA THR A 312 -15.55 19.28 -4.28
C THR A 312 -16.18 18.35 -3.24
N TRP A 313 -15.52 18.11 -2.11
CA TRP A 313 -16.05 17.25 -1.05
C TRP A 313 -17.34 17.81 -0.44
N GLU A 314 -17.45 19.12 -0.27
CA GLU A 314 -18.69 19.71 0.24
C GLU A 314 -19.85 19.55 -0.75
N LEU A 315 -19.61 19.72 -2.04
CA LEU A 315 -20.62 19.45 -3.07
C LEU A 315 -21.03 17.97 -3.08
N GLN A 316 -20.08 17.05 -2.93
CA GLN A 316 -20.38 15.62 -2.81
C GLN A 316 -21.20 15.31 -1.55
N ARG A 317 -20.86 15.88 -0.41
CA ARG A 317 -21.66 15.75 0.82
C ARG A 317 -23.05 16.35 0.68
N GLN A 318 -23.18 17.45 -0.05
CA GLN A 318 -24.47 18.04 -0.37
C GLN A 318 -25.30 17.14 -1.30
N GLU A 319 -24.66 16.48 -2.26
CA GLU A 319 -25.27 15.47 -3.13
C GLU A 319 -25.75 14.27 -2.31
N ASP A 320 -24.92 13.72 -1.42
CA ASP A 320 -25.27 12.62 -0.52
C ASP A 320 -26.50 12.98 0.36
N ARG A 321 -26.47 14.15 1.02
CA ARG A 321 -27.62 14.64 1.82
C ARG A 321 -28.89 14.81 0.98
N THR A 322 -28.75 15.29 -0.24
CA THR A 322 -29.87 15.48 -1.17
C THR A 322 -30.42 14.14 -1.66
N HIS A 323 -29.54 13.19 -1.95
CA HIS A 323 -29.87 11.81 -2.27
C HIS A 323 -30.68 11.19 -1.15
N ASP A 324 -30.19 11.23 0.08
CA ASP A 324 -30.84 10.60 1.23
C ASP A 324 -32.22 11.21 1.51
N ALA A 325 -32.33 12.55 1.43
CA ALA A 325 -33.61 13.24 1.57
C ALA A 325 -34.61 12.87 0.47
N ILE A 326 -34.15 12.73 -0.78
CA ILE A 326 -35.02 12.29 -1.89
C ILE A 326 -35.42 10.83 -1.68
N LEU A 327 -34.49 9.94 -1.35
CA LEU A 327 -34.74 8.52 -1.12
C LEU A 327 -35.78 8.31 -0.03
N ALA A 328 -35.64 9.01 1.11
CA ALA A 328 -36.60 8.98 2.21
C ALA A 328 -37.98 9.52 1.80
N HIS A 329 -38.05 10.45 0.85
CA HIS A 329 -39.32 10.98 0.35
C HIS A 329 -40.02 10.05 -0.64
N ILE A 330 -39.27 9.47 -1.59
CA ILE A 330 -39.83 8.66 -2.68
C ILE A 330 -40.05 7.20 -2.28
N CYS A 331 -39.41 6.75 -1.19
CA CYS A 331 -39.48 5.38 -0.65
C CYS A 331 -39.32 5.38 0.90
N PRO A 332 -40.28 5.95 1.66
CA PRO A 332 -40.15 6.17 3.10
C PRO A 332 -40.04 4.89 3.96
N ASP A 333 -40.65 3.79 3.52
CA ASP A 333 -40.73 2.54 4.32
C ASP A 333 -39.83 1.41 3.79
N GLY A 334 -38.98 1.68 2.79
CA GLY A 334 -38.36 0.62 1.98
C GLY A 334 -39.39 -0.28 1.27
N SER A 335 -40.64 0.20 1.19
CA SER A 335 -41.79 -0.50 0.63
C SER A 335 -41.56 -0.87 -0.82
N GLY A 336 -42.24 -1.91 -1.31
CA GLY A 336 -42.21 -2.37 -2.70
C GLY A 336 -42.79 -1.39 -3.74
N THR A 337 -42.84 -0.10 -3.41
CA THR A 337 -43.33 1.00 -4.26
C THR A 337 -42.45 2.25 -4.17
N VAL A 338 -42.27 2.96 -5.29
CA VAL A 338 -41.63 4.29 -5.38
C VAL A 338 -42.65 5.31 -5.85
N THR A 339 -42.76 6.44 -5.18
CA THR A 339 -43.69 7.52 -5.56
C THR A 339 -42.93 8.78 -5.96
N LEU A 340 -43.22 9.32 -7.13
CA LEU A 340 -42.58 10.49 -7.74
C LEU A 340 -43.65 11.44 -8.26
N ASN A 341 -43.37 12.75 -8.33
CA ASN A 341 -44.21 13.62 -9.13
C ASN A 341 -43.98 13.38 -10.64
N GLN A 342 -44.95 13.80 -11.46
CA GLN A 342 -44.91 13.62 -12.92
C GLN A 342 -43.62 14.18 -13.56
N GLN A 343 -43.13 15.33 -13.11
CA GLN A 343 -41.94 15.96 -13.68
C GLN A 343 -40.66 15.15 -13.40
N ALA A 344 -40.47 14.71 -12.16
CA ALA A 344 -39.32 13.91 -11.74
C ALA A 344 -39.28 12.56 -12.46
N TYR A 345 -40.45 11.94 -12.66
CA TYR A 345 -40.58 10.71 -13.44
C TYR A 345 -40.14 10.92 -14.89
N GLN A 346 -40.58 12.00 -15.55
CA GLN A 346 -40.21 12.29 -16.95
C GLN A 346 -38.72 12.62 -17.10
N ASN A 347 -38.12 13.37 -16.17
CA ASN A 347 -36.68 13.65 -16.15
C ASN A 347 -35.87 12.35 -16.08
N TYR A 348 -36.19 11.49 -15.11
CA TYR A 348 -35.52 10.21 -14.95
C TYR A 348 -35.67 9.31 -16.18
N LEU A 349 -36.87 9.24 -16.77
CA LEU A 349 -37.13 8.44 -17.96
C LEU A 349 -36.30 8.93 -19.16
N ALA A 350 -36.18 10.24 -19.34
CA ALA A 350 -35.36 10.82 -20.40
C ALA A 350 -33.86 10.49 -20.21
N PHE A 351 -33.35 10.59 -18.97
CA PHE A 351 -31.98 10.20 -18.63
C PHE A 351 -31.72 8.70 -18.87
N ALA A 352 -32.59 7.84 -18.36
CA ALA A 352 -32.46 6.39 -18.49
C ALA A 352 -32.47 5.95 -19.97
N THR A 353 -33.24 6.66 -20.80
CA THR A 353 -33.27 6.47 -22.26
C THR A 353 -31.94 6.90 -22.91
N ARG A 354 -31.44 8.11 -22.62
CA ARG A 354 -30.17 8.63 -23.17
C ARG A 354 -28.96 7.78 -22.79
N SER A 355 -28.97 7.26 -21.57
CA SER A 355 -27.88 6.45 -21.01
C SER A 355 -27.85 5.01 -21.55
N ASN A 356 -28.75 4.68 -22.48
CA ASN A 356 -28.96 3.32 -23.01
C ASN A 356 -29.22 2.28 -21.89
N ARG A 357 -29.76 2.75 -20.75
CA ARG A 357 -30.10 1.93 -19.58
C ARG A 357 -31.52 1.37 -19.66
N LEU A 358 -32.22 1.61 -20.77
CA LEU A 358 -33.53 1.06 -21.10
C LEU A 358 -33.45 0.26 -22.41
N ARG A 359 -34.03 -0.95 -22.45
CA ARG A 359 -34.22 -1.68 -23.72
C ARG A 359 -35.40 -1.07 -24.50
N LYS A 360 -35.30 -1.07 -25.83
CA LYS A 360 -36.38 -0.62 -26.74
C LYS A 360 -37.62 -1.50 -26.54
N GLY A 361 -38.76 -0.92 -26.15
CA GLY A 361 -40.04 -1.64 -25.92
C GLY A 361 -40.38 -1.98 -24.45
N THR A 362 -39.86 -1.23 -23.47
CA THR A 362 -40.07 -1.48 -22.03
C THR A 362 -41.44 -0.99 -21.51
N THR A 363 -42.09 -1.77 -20.62
CA THR A 363 -43.30 -1.37 -19.88
C THR A 363 -43.01 -1.48 -18.38
N LEU A 364 -43.12 -0.37 -17.64
CA LEU A 364 -43.10 -0.35 -16.17
C LEU A 364 -44.56 -0.42 -15.69
N ASP A 365 -44.83 -1.09 -14.57
CA ASP A 365 -46.12 -0.99 -13.89
C ASP A 365 -46.20 0.39 -13.21
N VAL A 366 -46.84 1.32 -13.90
CA VAL A 366 -46.94 2.73 -13.53
C VAL A 366 -48.40 3.05 -13.22
N TRP A 367 -48.65 3.48 -11.99
CA TRP A 367 -49.95 3.97 -11.56
C TRP A 367 -49.89 5.49 -11.44
N THR A 368 -50.78 6.21 -12.10
CA THR A 368 -50.89 7.66 -11.96
C THR A 368 -52.11 8.01 -11.12
N ALA A 369 -51.90 8.81 -10.08
CA ALA A 369 -52.96 9.35 -9.23
C ALA A 369 -52.76 10.86 -9.10
N GLY A 370 -53.55 11.65 -9.83
CA GLY A 370 -53.34 13.10 -9.90
C GLY A 370 -51.99 13.46 -10.53
N ASN A 371 -51.14 14.18 -9.81
CA ASN A 371 -49.79 14.57 -10.24
C ASN A 371 -48.70 13.58 -9.83
N ASP A 372 -49.06 12.51 -9.13
CA ASP A 372 -48.13 11.53 -8.60
C ASP A 372 -48.11 10.26 -9.47
N VAL A 373 -46.91 9.72 -9.62
CA VAL A 373 -46.55 8.52 -10.35
C VAL A 373 -46.03 7.51 -9.35
N THR A 374 -46.74 6.41 -9.16
CA THR A 374 -46.33 5.30 -8.30
C THR A 374 -45.85 4.13 -9.15
N LEU A 375 -44.66 3.65 -8.85
CA LEU A 375 -44.02 2.48 -9.46
C LEU A 375 -44.09 1.34 -8.45
N SER A 376 -44.64 0.17 -8.80
CA SER A 376 -44.77 -0.98 -7.89
C SER A 376 -44.22 -2.26 -8.50
N ALA A 377 -43.81 -3.22 -7.66
CA ALA A 377 -43.54 -4.63 -8.03
C ALA A 377 -42.73 -4.81 -9.33
N VAL A 378 -41.50 -4.32 -9.30
CA VAL A 378 -40.67 -4.27 -10.50
C VAL A 378 -39.82 -5.53 -10.65
N HIS A 379 -40.26 -6.49 -11.46
CA HIS A 379 -39.32 -7.23 -12.33
C HIS A 379 -39.10 -6.31 -13.54
N ALA A 380 -38.15 -5.37 -13.47
CA ALA A 380 -37.70 -4.60 -14.63
C ALA A 380 -36.42 -5.27 -15.17
N PRO A 381 -36.50 -6.33 -15.97
CA PRO A 381 -35.33 -6.96 -16.60
C PRO A 381 -34.59 -6.03 -17.59
N HIS A 382 -34.94 -4.74 -17.66
CA HIS A 382 -34.51 -3.78 -18.66
C HIS A 382 -33.88 -2.51 -18.08
N LEU A 383 -34.18 -2.18 -16.82
CA LEU A 383 -33.30 -1.39 -15.97
C LEU A 383 -32.37 -2.40 -15.31
N ASN A 384 -31.07 -2.15 -15.16
CA ASN A 384 -30.19 -3.09 -14.47
C ASN A 384 -30.43 -3.07 -12.94
N CYS A 385 -31.70 -3.18 -12.51
CA CYS A 385 -32.19 -3.14 -11.15
C CYS A 385 -32.98 -4.43 -10.88
N LYS A 386 -32.67 -5.10 -9.78
CA LYS A 386 -33.31 -6.34 -9.34
C LYS A 386 -34.44 -6.09 -8.34
N THR A 387 -34.49 -4.90 -7.73
CA THR A 387 -35.44 -4.55 -6.67
C THR A 387 -35.96 -3.12 -6.82
N VAL A 388 -37.08 -2.84 -6.15
CA VAL A 388 -37.66 -1.50 -6.05
C VAL A 388 -36.74 -0.55 -5.28
N ALA A 389 -36.03 -1.05 -4.26
CA ALA A 389 -35.02 -0.29 -3.53
C ALA A 389 -33.85 0.14 -4.43
N GLU A 390 -33.34 -0.75 -5.27
CA GLU A 390 -32.28 -0.40 -6.25
C GLU A 390 -32.77 0.61 -7.30
N LEU A 391 -34.05 0.59 -7.64
CA LEU A 391 -34.65 1.59 -8.53
C LEU A 391 -34.77 2.95 -7.83
N ALA A 392 -35.28 2.97 -6.60
CA ALA A 392 -35.39 4.17 -5.77
C ALA A 392 -34.03 4.85 -5.58
N ASP A 393 -33.00 4.10 -5.21
CA ASP A 393 -31.62 4.56 -5.05
C ASP A 393 -31.10 5.23 -6.33
N LYS A 394 -31.24 4.58 -7.49
CA LYS A 394 -30.80 5.16 -8.77
C LYS A 394 -31.58 6.41 -9.17
N ILE A 395 -32.87 6.48 -8.86
CA ILE A 395 -33.70 7.66 -9.12
C ILE A 395 -33.26 8.80 -8.20
N ALA A 396 -33.08 8.52 -6.91
CA ALA A 396 -32.60 9.49 -5.93
C ALA A 396 -31.24 10.07 -6.33
N TRP A 397 -30.29 9.24 -6.76
CA TRP A 397 -28.97 9.69 -7.22
C TRP A 397 -29.07 10.61 -8.43
N HIS A 398 -29.91 10.25 -9.41
CA HIS A 398 -30.09 11.08 -10.59
C HIS A 398 -30.68 12.46 -10.24
N LEU A 399 -31.74 12.48 -9.43
CA LEU A 399 -32.41 13.72 -9.02
C LEU A 399 -31.51 14.58 -8.11
N ALA A 400 -30.69 13.96 -7.27
CA ALA A 400 -29.68 14.65 -6.47
C ALA A 400 -28.63 15.31 -7.37
N GLY A 401 -28.08 14.57 -8.33
CA GLY A 401 -27.12 15.12 -9.30
C GLY A 401 -27.70 16.23 -10.18
N GLU A 402 -28.98 16.16 -10.56
CA GLU A 402 -29.66 17.27 -11.26
C GLU A 402 -29.77 18.54 -10.39
N LYS A 403 -29.97 18.38 -9.08
CA LYS A 403 -30.05 19.48 -8.12
C LYS A 403 -28.70 20.13 -7.85
N ILE A 404 -27.65 19.33 -7.68
CA ILE A 404 -26.30 19.81 -7.34
C ILE A 404 -25.56 20.34 -8.57
N GLY A 405 -25.78 19.72 -9.74
CA GLY A 405 -25.09 20.07 -10.98
C GLY A 405 -23.75 19.36 -11.13
N GLU A 406 -22.93 19.83 -12.08
CA GLU A 406 -21.63 19.25 -12.36
C GLU A 406 -20.64 19.55 -11.23
N ILE A 407 -20.18 18.50 -10.55
CA ILE A 407 -19.13 18.61 -9.53
C ILE A 407 -17.76 18.57 -10.22
N PRO A 408 -16.95 19.64 -10.13
CA PRO A 408 -15.65 19.68 -10.78
C PRO A 408 -14.70 18.65 -10.18
N VAL A 409 -13.88 18.02 -11.03
CA VAL A 409 -12.83 17.11 -10.60
C VAL A 409 -11.62 17.94 -10.14
N PRO A 410 -11.22 17.86 -8.87
CA PRO A 410 -10.15 18.68 -8.33
C PRO A 410 -8.78 18.25 -8.89
N PRO A 411 -7.81 19.17 -8.97
CA PRO A 411 -6.47 18.88 -9.47
C PRO A 411 -5.72 17.88 -8.57
N LYS A 412 -4.93 17.00 -9.19
CA LYS A 412 -4.05 16.08 -8.47
C LYS A 412 -2.83 16.81 -7.90
N TYR A 413 -2.35 16.34 -6.74
CA TYR A 413 -1.10 16.81 -6.16
C TYR A 413 0.13 16.25 -6.90
N ALA A 414 1.22 16.99 -6.84
CA ALA A 414 2.56 16.62 -7.27
C ALA A 414 3.57 16.90 -6.15
N ASN A 415 4.79 16.37 -6.29
CA ASN A 415 5.84 16.55 -5.28
C ASN A 415 6.08 18.03 -4.91
N ASN A 416 6.03 18.92 -5.90
CA ASN A 416 6.30 20.35 -5.68
C ASN A 416 5.22 21.06 -4.87
N ASP A 417 4.03 20.47 -4.67
CA ASP A 417 2.96 21.01 -3.85
C ASP A 417 3.18 20.79 -2.35
N PHE A 418 4.05 19.85 -1.97
CA PHE A 418 4.35 19.52 -0.58
C PHE A 418 5.59 20.26 -0.08
N ALA A 419 5.63 20.52 1.23
CA ALA A 419 6.77 21.16 1.88
C ALA A 419 8.03 20.27 1.84
N LYS A 420 7.87 18.95 1.93
CA LYS A 420 8.96 17.96 1.84
C LYS A 420 8.60 16.83 0.88
N THR A 421 9.62 16.28 0.21
CA THR A 421 9.47 15.09 -0.66
C THR A 421 8.93 13.88 0.10
N SER A 422 9.35 13.69 1.36
CA SER A 422 8.85 12.60 2.21
C SER A 422 7.34 12.70 2.45
N TYR A 423 6.80 13.91 2.62
CA TYR A 423 5.36 14.09 2.78
C TYR A 423 4.60 13.67 1.53
N TYR A 424 5.09 14.02 0.34
CA TYR A 424 4.50 13.55 -0.92
C TYR A 424 4.60 12.03 -1.10
N GLN A 425 5.70 11.40 -0.66
CA GLN A 425 5.85 9.94 -0.71
C GLN A 425 4.80 9.24 0.16
N LEU A 426 4.52 9.78 1.35
CA LEU A 426 3.52 9.26 2.28
C LEU A 426 2.08 9.61 1.87
N ARG A 427 1.83 10.70 1.14
CA ARG A 427 0.47 11.17 0.80
C ARG A 427 0.03 10.87 -0.65
N GLY A 428 0.97 10.90 -1.57
CA GLY A 428 0.74 10.67 -3.00
C GLY A 428 -0.13 11.73 -3.70
N LYS A 429 -0.60 11.39 -4.90
CA LYS A 429 -1.30 12.33 -5.82
C LYS A 429 -2.69 12.78 -5.33
N LEU A 430 -3.24 12.12 -4.31
CA LEU A 430 -4.59 12.34 -3.79
C LEU A 430 -4.59 12.78 -2.32
N ASP A 431 -3.42 13.11 -1.76
CA ASP A 431 -3.25 13.45 -0.34
C ASP A 431 -3.81 12.39 0.64
N VAL A 432 -3.69 11.11 0.29
CA VAL A 432 -4.22 10.00 1.10
C VAL A 432 -3.22 9.67 2.23
N PRO A 433 -3.64 9.68 3.51
CA PRO A 433 -2.79 9.29 4.64
C PRO A 433 -2.15 7.91 4.48
N LYS A 434 -0.83 7.83 4.66
CA LYS A 434 -0.07 6.56 4.79
C LYS A 434 1.06 6.66 5.82
N GLU A 435 1.19 7.80 6.48
CA GLU A 435 2.10 8.00 7.60
C GLU A 435 1.70 7.15 8.81
N ARG A 436 2.69 6.77 9.60
CA ARG A 436 2.51 5.98 10.83
C ARG A 436 2.31 6.90 12.04
N PHE A 437 2.85 8.11 11.95
CA PHE A 437 2.75 9.15 12.98
C PHE A 437 2.24 10.46 12.41
N VAL A 438 1.45 11.17 13.20
CA VAL A 438 1.02 12.54 12.88
C VAL A 438 1.93 13.51 13.61
N LEU A 439 2.47 14.50 12.91
CA LEU A 439 3.34 15.53 13.46
C LEU A 439 2.54 16.79 13.81
N TYR A 440 2.91 17.43 14.92
CA TYR A 440 2.35 18.72 15.35
C TYR A 440 3.48 19.76 15.43
N PRO A 441 3.85 20.38 14.30
CA PRO A 441 4.88 21.42 14.28
C PRO A 441 4.50 22.58 15.20
N GLN A 442 5.52 23.20 15.82
CA GLN A 442 5.33 24.26 16.81
C GLN A 442 4.64 23.82 18.10
N ALA A 443 4.42 22.53 18.35
CA ALA A 443 3.89 22.04 19.63
C ALA A 443 4.97 21.68 20.65
N GLU A 444 6.26 21.85 20.32
CA GLU A 444 7.41 21.51 21.18
C GLU A 444 7.44 22.35 22.48
N ARG A 445 8.05 21.82 23.54
CA ARG A 445 8.13 22.52 24.83
C ARG A 445 9.50 23.15 25.02
N ALA A 446 9.61 24.18 25.87
CA ALA A 446 10.90 24.79 26.14
C ALA A 446 11.89 23.80 26.77
N ALA A 447 11.40 22.91 27.63
CA ALA A 447 12.20 21.86 28.27
C ALA A 447 12.50 20.66 27.36
N ASP A 448 11.73 20.47 26.29
CA ASP A 448 11.88 19.37 25.33
C ASP A 448 11.58 19.87 23.91
N PRO A 449 12.63 20.25 23.16
CA PRO A 449 12.50 20.78 21.81
C PRO A 449 12.32 19.68 20.75
N THR A 450 12.15 18.42 21.15
CA THR A 450 11.93 17.35 20.18
C THR A 450 10.52 17.38 19.61
N PRO A 451 10.30 16.92 18.36
CA PRO A 451 9.00 16.97 17.72
C PRO A 451 7.90 16.29 18.54
N VAL A 452 6.70 16.86 18.50
CA VAL A 452 5.51 16.30 19.15
C VAL A 452 4.66 15.57 18.14
N ILE A 453 4.27 14.34 18.48
CA ILE A 453 3.57 13.42 17.59
C ILE A 453 2.39 12.72 18.26
N THR A 454 1.55 12.11 17.44
CA THR A 454 0.57 11.09 17.84
C THR A 454 0.62 9.89 16.91
N TRP A 455 -0.04 8.80 17.29
CA TRP A 455 -0.23 7.66 16.40
C TRP A 455 -1.29 7.98 15.34
N ALA A 456 -0.97 7.74 14.07
CA ALA A 456 -1.86 8.08 12.96
C ALA A 456 -3.15 7.25 12.92
N GLY A 457 -3.16 6.07 13.56
CA GLY A 457 -4.34 5.20 13.62
C GLY A 457 -5.47 5.66 14.55
N TRP A 458 -5.29 6.75 15.32
CA TRP A 458 -6.38 7.36 16.08
C TRP A 458 -7.38 8.05 15.16
N ASN A 459 -8.67 7.91 15.50
CA ASN A 459 -9.74 8.61 14.79
C ASN A 459 -9.72 10.13 15.04
N HIS A 460 -10.51 10.88 14.28
CA HIS A 460 -10.50 12.35 14.34
C HIS A 460 -10.88 12.89 15.73
N LEU A 461 -11.87 12.29 16.39
CA LEU A 461 -12.28 12.69 17.75
C LEU A 461 -11.17 12.42 18.77
N GLN A 462 -10.54 11.25 18.72
CA GLN A 462 -9.41 10.90 19.58
C GLN A 462 -8.23 11.86 19.43
N ARG A 463 -7.90 12.25 18.19
CA ARG A 463 -6.86 13.26 17.93
C ARG A 463 -7.27 14.63 18.45
N MET A 464 -8.52 15.06 18.23
CA MET A 464 -9.04 16.34 18.73
C MET A 464 -8.97 16.43 20.27
N VAL A 465 -9.41 15.37 20.97
CA VAL A 465 -9.33 15.28 22.44
C VAL A 465 -7.88 15.30 22.94
N ALA A 466 -6.98 14.60 22.26
CA ALA A 466 -5.56 14.61 22.61
C ALA A 466 -4.96 16.02 22.45
N MET A 467 -5.31 16.71 21.35
CA MET A 467 -4.86 18.08 21.06
C MET A 467 -5.39 19.09 22.08
N SER A 468 -6.69 19.05 22.41
CA SER A 468 -7.27 19.97 23.41
C SER A 468 -6.67 19.76 24.79
N THR A 469 -6.50 18.50 25.21
CA THR A 469 -5.85 18.16 26.48
C THR A 469 -4.41 18.67 26.53
N TYR A 470 -3.68 18.53 25.41
CA TYR A 470 -2.32 19.04 25.31
C TYR A 470 -2.29 20.57 25.37
N TYR A 471 -3.22 21.23 24.67
CA TYR A 471 -3.34 22.69 24.63
C TYR A 471 -3.60 23.30 26.01
N GLU A 472 -4.48 22.69 26.82
CA GLU A 472 -4.73 23.13 28.20
C GLU A 472 -3.48 23.02 29.08
N ASP A 473 -2.67 21.96 28.91
CA ASP A 473 -1.45 21.81 29.68
C ASP A 473 -0.38 22.85 29.28
N VAL A 474 -0.18 23.09 27.98
CA VAL A 474 0.80 24.09 27.51
C VAL A 474 0.35 25.52 27.80
N LYS A 475 -0.95 25.83 27.77
CA LYS A 475 -1.49 27.14 28.19
C LYS A 475 -1.06 27.53 29.60
N VAL A 476 -1.00 26.55 30.50
CA VAL A 476 -0.67 26.77 31.92
C VAL A 476 0.83 26.73 32.16
N ARG A 477 1.56 25.87 31.45
CA ARG A 477 2.96 25.54 31.77
C ARG A 477 4.00 26.15 30.84
N GLU A 478 3.60 26.56 29.64
CA GLU A 478 4.49 27.09 28.62
C GLU A 478 4.13 28.54 28.30
N ASP A 479 5.14 29.38 28.07
CA ASP A 479 4.95 30.78 27.67
C ASP A 479 4.83 30.90 26.14
N TRP A 480 3.81 30.25 25.57
CA TRP A 480 3.56 30.32 24.13
C TRP A 480 2.96 31.67 23.74
N SER A 481 3.56 32.31 22.73
CA SER A 481 2.98 33.52 22.13
C SER A 481 1.56 33.27 21.64
N GLU A 482 0.75 34.32 21.58
CA GLU A 482 -0.61 34.27 21.04
C GLU A 482 -0.63 33.72 19.62
N LYS A 483 0.30 34.14 18.75
CA LYS A 483 0.44 33.59 17.39
C LYS A 483 0.66 32.07 17.41
N ARG A 484 1.54 31.57 18.29
CA ARG A 484 1.84 30.14 18.39
C ARG A 484 0.61 29.34 18.88
N ARG A 485 -0.12 29.89 19.85
CA ARG A 485 -1.40 29.33 20.30
C ARG A 485 -2.44 29.32 19.18
N ALA A 486 -2.52 30.40 18.40
CA ALA A 486 -3.43 30.52 17.26
C ALA A 486 -3.13 29.46 16.19
N ILE A 487 -1.85 29.22 15.85
CA ILE A 487 -1.43 28.18 14.90
C ILE A 487 -1.84 26.78 15.38
N PHE A 488 -1.70 26.48 16.66
CA PHE A 488 -2.13 25.19 17.22
C PHE A 488 -3.65 25.03 17.15
N LEU A 489 -4.42 26.08 17.47
CA LEU A 489 -5.87 26.10 17.33
C LEU A 489 -6.32 25.99 15.87
N ALA A 490 -5.60 26.57 14.91
CA ALA A 490 -5.88 26.40 13.49
C ALA A 490 -5.73 24.94 13.04
N THR A 491 -4.74 24.22 13.57
CA THR A 491 -4.59 22.78 13.33
C THR A 491 -5.80 22.00 13.86
N MET A 492 -6.35 22.37 15.02
CA MET A 492 -7.59 21.77 15.54
C MET A 492 -8.80 22.13 14.67
N LEU A 493 -8.87 23.38 14.21
CA LEU A 493 -9.96 23.85 13.33
C LEU A 493 -10.00 23.10 11.99
N GLU A 494 -8.84 22.76 11.40
CA GLU A 494 -8.77 21.91 10.20
C GLU A 494 -9.31 20.48 10.43
N LEU A 495 -9.19 19.96 11.66
CA LEU A 495 -9.66 18.63 12.03
C LEU A 495 -11.16 18.60 12.32
N LEU A 496 -11.74 19.71 12.78
CA LEU A 496 -13.13 19.83 13.23
C LEU A 496 -14.19 19.34 12.22
N PRO A 497 -14.11 19.63 10.90
CA PRO A 497 -15.11 19.14 9.94
C PRO A 497 -15.23 17.61 9.93
N TRP A 498 -14.11 16.90 10.17
CA TRP A 498 -14.09 15.44 10.21
C TRP A 498 -14.67 14.88 11.51
N VAL A 499 -14.49 15.60 12.62
CA VAL A 499 -15.17 15.29 13.88
C VAL A 499 -16.68 15.42 13.69
N LYS A 500 -17.16 16.55 13.15
CA LYS A 500 -18.59 16.76 12.86
C LYS A 500 -19.17 15.72 11.90
N GLN A 501 -18.40 15.32 10.89
CA GLN A 501 -18.87 14.37 9.88
C GLN A 501 -18.97 12.93 10.41
N TRP A 502 -17.95 12.45 11.13
CA TRP A 502 -17.83 11.02 11.48
C TRP A 502 -18.19 10.72 12.94
N HIS A 503 -18.28 11.74 13.78
CA HIS A 503 -18.53 11.65 15.22
C HIS A 503 -19.61 12.66 15.66
N GLY A 504 -20.52 13.04 14.76
CA GLY A 504 -21.68 13.86 15.09
C GLY A 504 -22.75 13.07 15.86
N GLY A 505 -23.62 13.80 16.55
CA GLY A 505 -24.57 13.25 17.51
C GLY A 505 -23.97 13.09 18.91
N ILE A 506 -24.81 12.72 19.88
CA ILE A 506 -24.39 12.55 21.28
C ILE A 506 -23.40 11.38 21.39
N ASP A 507 -22.17 11.69 21.80
CA ASP A 507 -21.15 10.68 22.02
C ASP A 507 -21.46 9.87 23.31
N PRO A 508 -21.42 8.52 23.28
CA PRO A 508 -21.75 7.71 24.45
C PRO A 508 -20.81 7.85 25.65
N GLU A 509 -19.55 8.23 25.43
CA GLU A 509 -18.54 8.41 26.49
C GLU A 509 -18.68 9.79 27.14
N PHE A 510 -18.92 10.84 26.35
CA PHE A 510 -18.97 12.22 26.84
C PHE A 510 -20.39 12.72 27.15
N GLY A 511 -21.42 12.15 26.55
CA GLY A 511 -22.81 12.55 26.75
C GLY A 511 -23.23 13.83 26.03
N GLU A 512 -22.40 14.34 25.10
CA GLU A 512 -22.62 15.59 24.34
C GLU A 512 -22.26 15.39 22.85
N ASP A 513 -22.71 16.29 21.98
CA ASP A 513 -22.23 16.31 20.59
C ASP A 513 -20.82 16.92 20.55
N MET A 514 -19.82 16.06 20.33
CA MET A 514 -18.42 16.49 20.39
C MET A 514 -18.04 17.45 19.25
N GLY A 515 -18.74 17.40 18.12
CA GLY A 515 -18.53 18.32 17.01
C GLY A 515 -18.94 19.75 17.37
N ASP A 516 -20.07 19.90 18.05
CA ASP A 516 -20.56 21.21 18.52
C ASP A 516 -19.77 21.69 19.75
N TYR A 517 -19.47 20.80 20.70
CA TYR A 517 -18.61 21.10 21.84
C TYR A 517 -17.26 21.68 21.38
N PHE A 518 -16.55 21.01 20.45
CA PHE A 518 -15.24 21.50 20.00
C PHE A 518 -15.32 22.77 19.16
N HIS A 519 -16.46 23.02 18.50
CA HIS A 519 -16.69 24.29 17.81
C HIS A 519 -16.75 25.45 18.82
N GLU A 520 -17.57 25.33 19.87
CA GLU A 520 -17.68 26.34 20.93
C GLU A 520 -16.37 26.53 21.69
N TYR A 521 -15.67 25.42 21.99
CA TYR A 521 -14.35 25.46 22.59
C TYR A 521 -13.36 26.26 21.74
N LEU A 522 -13.27 25.98 20.43
CA LEU A 522 -12.37 26.69 19.53
C LEU A 522 -12.71 28.19 19.41
N GLU A 523 -14.00 28.54 19.38
CA GLU A 523 -14.43 29.94 19.39
C GLU A 523 -14.02 30.66 20.67
N GLY A 524 -14.19 30.01 21.83
CA GLY A 524 -13.81 30.56 23.13
C GLY A 524 -12.30 30.79 23.24
N GLU A 525 -11.51 29.77 22.88
CA GLU A 525 -10.05 29.83 22.94
C GLU A 525 -9.46 30.83 21.94
N ALA A 526 -9.98 30.89 20.71
CA ALA A 526 -9.57 31.89 19.73
C ALA A 526 -9.86 33.31 20.24
N ARG A 527 -11.05 33.55 20.79
CA ARG A 527 -11.44 34.86 21.33
C ARG A 527 -10.56 35.29 22.50
N ALA A 528 -10.12 34.34 23.35
CA ALA A 528 -9.25 34.62 24.48
C ALA A 528 -7.86 35.14 24.08
N ILE A 529 -7.43 34.89 22.84
CA ILE A 529 -6.19 35.40 22.26
C ILE A 529 -6.43 36.43 21.13
N GLU A 530 -7.62 37.02 21.09
CA GLU A 530 -8.03 38.06 20.12
C GLU A 530 -8.08 37.62 18.64
N TYR A 531 -8.29 36.31 18.39
CA TYR A 531 -8.55 35.76 17.06
C TYR A 531 -10.01 35.36 16.87
N SER A 532 -10.51 35.46 15.63
CA SER A 532 -11.72 34.77 15.19
C SER A 532 -11.37 33.43 14.51
N LEU A 533 -12.36 32.54 14.36
CA LEU A 533 -12.15 31.32 13.56
C LEU A 533 -11.80 31.62 12.10
N ALA A 534 -12.22 32.77 11.56
CA ALA A 534 -11.83 33.19 10.22
C ALA A 534 -10.35 33.57 10.18
N ASP A 535 -9.87 34.32 11.19
CA ASP A 535 -8.45 34.67 11.29
C ASP A 535 -7.58 33.42 11.40
N LEU A 536 -8.02 32.39 12.15
CA LEU A 536 -7.30 31.12 12.26
C LEU A 536 -7.12 30.40 10.91
N LYS A 537 -8.08 30.49 9.99
CA LYS A 537 -8.01 29.85 8.67
C LYS A 537 -7.00 30.53 7.74
N GLU A 538 -6.81 31.83 7.92
CA GLU A 538 -5.91 32.66 7.10
C GLU A 538 -4.50 32.76 7.71
N LEU A 539 -4.20 31.99 8.77
CA LEU A 539 -2.91 32.04 9.44
C LEU A 539 -1.78 31.51 8.55
N GLU A 540 -0.68 32.28 8.55
CA GLU A 540 0.60 31.85 8.01
C GLU A 540 1.57 31.51 9.17
N PRO A 541 2.34 30.41 9.05
CA PRO A 541 3.30 29.96 10.07
C PRO A 541 4.26 31.04 10.61
#